data_AF-A0A0S6U884-F1
#
_entry.id   AF-A0A0S6U884-F1
#
_cell.length_a   1.000
_cell.length_b   1.000
_cell.length_c   1.000
_cell.angle_alpha   90.00
_cell.angle_beta   90.00
_cell.angle_gamma   90.00
#
_symmetry.space_group_name_H-M   'P 1'
#
loop_
_entity.id
_entity.type
_entity.pdbx_description
1 polymer ?
#
loop_
_entity_poly.entity_id
_entity_poly.type
_entity_poly.pdbx_seq_one_letter_code
_entity_poly.pdbx_strand_id
1 'polypeptide(L)'
;MKLVTLLAQVDTDKCKGCRTCERVCPVLAIKVVNRKAVVDPERCRGCANCEQRCPDYAVTMVKRDKPLQVGVDVNEVNYDEVVALCAKAKLHPEQRICYCVGTRADEVAAAIIKGARTPEEISLVTGARTGCTIECIQPILRLLEAAGCELKPPEGGWQWYGRTATAWDLPEAVKQKYASRGFYFEEDRAVLDKLVEEGIKGGDA
;
A
#
# COMPACT_ATOMS: atom_id res chain seq x y z
N MET A 1 -9.02 12.47 -4.48
CA MET A 1 -9.64 11.65 -5.56
C MET A 1 -8.77 11.67 -6.81
N LYS A 2 -8.63 10.53 -7.49
CA LYS A 2 -7.75 10.27 -8.64
C LYS A 2 -8.58 9.69 -9.79
N LEU A 3 -8.26 10.04 -11.03
CA LEU A 3 -8.98 9.53 -12.21
C LEU A 3 -8.20 8.42 -12.89
N VAL A 4 -8.82 7.24 -13.01
CA VAL A 4 -8.29 6.10 -13.76
C VAL A 4 -8.94 6.08 -15.14
N THR A 5 -8.14 6.34 -16.17
CA THR A 5 -8.59 6.43 -17.56
C THR A 5 -8.16 5.25 -18.42
N LEU A 6 -7.33 4.35 -17.88
CA LEU A 6 -6.80 3.17 -18.58
C LEU A 6 -7.32 1.86 -17.97
N LEU A 7 -7.46 0.86 -18.83
CA LEU A 7 -7.89 -0.51 -18.50
C LEU A 7 -6.96 -1.51 -19.19
N ALA A 8 -6.64 -2.60 -18.50
CA ALA A 8 -5.90 -3.70 -19.12
C ALA A 8 -6.84 -4.52 -20.02
N GLN A 9 -6.42 -4.81 -21.24
CA GLN A 9 -7.09 -5.71 -22.18
C GLN A 9 -6.16 -6.89 -22.49
N VAL A 10 -6.72 -8.09 -22.56
CA VAL A 10 -5.96 -9.33 -22.83
C VAL A 10 -6.26 -9.81 -24.24
N ASP A 11 -5.21 -10.04 -25.02
CA ASP A 11 -5.24 -10.80 -26.26
C ASP A 11 -5.20 -12.30 -25.91
N THR A 12 -6.32 -12.98 -26.12
CA THR A 12 -6.47 -14.39 -25.76
C THR A 12 -5.63 -15.32 -26.63
N ASP A 13 -5.26 -14.92 -27.84
CA ASP A 13 -4.50 -15.78 -28.76
C ASP A 13 -3.03 -15.83 -28.35
N LYS A 14 -2.50 -14.70 -27.88
CA LYS A 14 -1.13 -14.61 -27.33
C LYS A 14 -1.03 -15.14 -25.90
N CYS A 15 -2.10 -15.05 -25.11
CA CYS A 15 -2.07 -15.42 -23.70
C CYS A 15 -1.84 -16.93 -23.51
N LYS A 16 -0.72 -17.30 -22.89
CA LYS A 16 -0.41 -18.72 -22.55
C LYS A 16 -0.83 -19.13 -21.14
N GLY A 17 -1.41 -18.21 -20.34
CA GLY A 17 -1.89 -18.52 -19.00
C GLY A 17 -0.80 -18.70 -17.94
N CYS A 18 0.37 -18.07 -18.10
CA CYS A 18 1.52 -18.21 -17.19
C CYS A 18 1.34 -17.60 -15.78
N ARG A 19 0.23 -16.88 -15.54
CA ARG A 19 -0.15 -16.25 -14.26
C ARG A 19 0.74 -15.12 -13.76
N THR A 20 1.77 -14.70 -14.51
CA THR A 20 2.61 -13.54 -14.12
C THR A 20 1.79 -12.29 -13.81
N CYS A 21 0.80 -11.98 -14.65
CA CYS A 21 -0.08 -10.82 -14.48
C CYS A 21 -0.93 -10.87 -13.19
N GLU A 22 -1.38 -12.07 -12.79
CA GLU A 22 -2.14 -12.29 -11.54
C GLU A 22 -1.26 -12.01 -10.32
N ARG A 23 -0.01 -12.48 -10.34
CA ARG A 23 0.94 -12.33 -9.22
C ARG A 23 1.38 -10.89 -8.99
N VAL A 24 1.40 -10.04 -10.02
CA VAL A 24 1.87 -8.64 -9.90
C VAL A 24 0.74 -7.62 -9.70
N CYS A 25 -0.52 -8.04 -9.79
CA CYS A 25 -1.64 -7.09 -9.74
C CYS A 25 -1.93 -6.64 -8.30
N PRO A 26 -1.71 -5.35 -7.96
CA PRO A 26 -1.84 -4.86 -6.59
C PRO A 26 -3.29 -4.71 -6.13
N VAL A 27 -4.26 -4.96 -7.01
CA VAL A 27 -5.70 -4.83 -6.72
C VAL A 27 -6.48 -6.09 -7.09
N LEU A 28 -5.76 -7.17 -7.43
CA LEU A 28 -6.33 -8.47 -7.81
C LEU A 28 -7.38 -8.36 -8.92
N ALA A 29 -7.15 -7.45 -9.87
CA ALA A 29 -8.06 -7.17 -10.98
C ALA A 29 -7.85 -8.07 -12.20
N ILE A 30 -6.92 -9.02 -12.16
CA ILE A 30 -6.69 -9.96 -13.26
C ILE A 30 -6.42 -11.35 -12.69
N LYS A 31 -7.07 -12.37 -13.25
CA LYS A 31 -6.93 -13.78 -12.86
C LYS A 31 -6.83 -14.68 -14.08
N VAL A 32 -6.16 -15.82 -13.97
CA VAL A 32 -6.13 -16.82 -15.04
C VAL A 32 -7.21 -17.88 -14.82
N VAL A 33 -8.18 -17.91 -15.73
CA VAL A 33 -9.28 -18.89 -15.77
C VAL A 33 -9.17 -19.68 -17.07
N ASN A 34 -9.26 -21.01 -17.01
CA ASN A 34 -9.16 -21.88 -18.20
C ASN A 34 -7.92 -21.58 -19.08
N ARG A 35 -6.77 -21.33 -18.43
CA ARG A 35 -5.49 -20.97 -19.05
C ARG A 35 -5.46 -19.61 -19.79
N LYS A 36 -6.45 -18.74 -19.57
CA LYS A 36 -6.47 -17.39 -20.15
C LYS A 36 -6.65 -16.34 -19.05
N ALA A 37 -5.94 -15.23 -19.16
CA ALA A 37 -6.10 -14.12 -18.22
C ALA A 37 -7.41 -13.37 -18.50
N VAL A 38 -8.14 -13.04 -17.45
CA VAL A 38 -9.41 -12.32 -17.47
C VAL A 38 -9.29 -11.14 -16.52
N VAL A 39 -9.59 -9.94 -17.01
CA VAL A 39 -9.53 -8.69 -16.25
C VAL A 39 -10.92 -8.36 -15.71
N ASP A 40 -10.98 -7.99 -14.44
CA ASP A 40 -12.11 -7.31 -13.80
C ASP A 40 -11.98 -5.79 -14.04
N PRO A 41 -12.82 -5.20 -14.90
CA PRO A 41 -12.73 -3.79 -15.25
C PRO A 41 -13.02 -2.84 -14.08
N GLU A 42 -13.84 -3.25 -13.11
CA GLU A 42 -14.23 -2.40 -11.98
C GLU A 42 -13.10 -2.28 -10.96
N ARG A 43 -12.33 -3.37 -10.81
CA ARG A 43 -11.17 -3.39 -9.91
C ARG A 43 -9.91 -2.81 -10.54
N CYS A 44 -9.76 -2.87 -11.86
CA CYS A 44 -8.52 -2.47 -12.52
C CYS A 44 -8.20 -0.99 -12.27
N ARG A 45 -7.01 -0.69 -11.75
CA ARG A 45 -6.55 0.68 -11.50
C ARG A 45 -5.61 1.23 -12.56
N GLY A 46 -5.54 0.57 -13.72
CA GLY A 46 -4.83 1.10 -14.89
C GLY A 46 -3.31 1.23 -14.73
N CYS A 47 -2.68 0.52 -13.79
CA CYS A 47 -1.27 0.71 -13.42
C CYS A 47 -0.25 0.09 -14.37
N ALA A 48 -0.68 -0.61 -15.43
CA ALA A 48 0.18 -1.28 -16.40
C ALA A 48 1.11 -2.39 -15.88
N ASN A 49 1.13 -2.74 -14.58
CA ASN A 49 1.97 -3.84 -14.07
C ASN A 49 1.79 -5.15 -14.85
N CYS A 50 0.56 -5.54 -15.16
CA CYS A 50 0.30 -6.77 -15.90
C CYS A 50 0.80 -6.73 -17.35
N GLU A 51 0.77 -5.56 -17.99
CA GLU A 51 1.28 -5.32 -19.35
C GLU A 51 2.81 -5.38 -19.35
N GLN A 52 3.46 -4.60 -18.49
CA GLN A 52 4.91 -4.52 -18.38
C GLN A 52 5.59 -5.85 -17.99
N ARG A 53 4.88 -6.78 -17.34
CA ARG A 53 5.45 -8.09 -16.94
C ARG A 53 4.96 -9.25 -17.81
N CYS A 54 4.14 -9.03 -18.83
CA CYS A 54 3.67 -10.12 -19.68
C CYS A 54 4.80 -10.57 -20.63
N PRO A 55 5.32 -11.82 -20.51
CA PRO A 55 6.42 -12.28 -21.37
C PRO A 55 5.99 -12.50 -22.83
N ASP A 56 4.69 -12.69 -23.08
CA ASP A 56 4.12 -12.94 -24.40
C ASP A 56 3.49 -11.68 -25.03
N TYR A 57 3.60 -10.52 -24.38
CA TYR A 57 2.99 -9.25 -24.82
C TYR A 57 1.48 -9.40 -25.12
N ALA A 58 0.80 -10.23 -24.32
CA ALA A 58 -0.61 -10.56 -24.47
C ALA A 58 -1.54 -9.57 -23.74
N VAL A 59 -1.00 -8.54 -23.10
CA VAL A 59 -1.78 -7.55 -22.35
C VAL A 59 -1.43 -6.16 -22.87
N THR A 60 -2.43 -5.33 -23.11
CA THR A 60 -2.27 -3.93 -23.53
C THR A 60 -3.10 -3.01 -22.63
N MET A 61 -2.74 -1.73 -22.57
CA MET A 61 -3.50 -0.71 -21.86
C MET A 61 -4.36 0.07 -22.85
N VAL A 62 -5.67 0.02 -22.68
CA VAL A 62 -6.65 0.72 -23.53
C VAL A 62 -7.36 1.81 -22.75
N LYS A 63 -7.91 2.79 -23.46
CA LYS A 63 -8.74 3.84 -22.85
C LYS A 63 -10.02 3.21 -22.28
N ARG A 64 -10.41 3.64 -21.08
CA ARG A 64 -11.73 3.34 -20.50
C ARG A 64 -12.80 4.21 -21.14
N ASP A 65 -13.93 3.60 -21.45
CA ASP A 65 -15.12 4.34 -21.88
C ASP A 65 -15.63 5.25 -20.76
N LYS A 66 -15.58 4.76 -19.52
CA LYS A 66 -15.97 5.49 -18.30
C LYS A 66 -14.79 5.55 -17.33
N PRO A 67 -14.18 6.73 -17.12
CA PRO A 67 -13.14 6.90 -16.11
C PRO A 67 -13.65 6.53 -14.71
N LEU A 68 -12.80 5.89 -13.91
CA LEU A 68 -13.11 5.60 -12.51
C LEU A 68 -12.49 6.67 -11.59
N GLN A 69 -13.27 7.15 -10.64
CA GLN A 69 -12.76 8.02 -9.58
C GLN A 69 -12.36 7.16 -8.38
N VAL A 70 -11.14 7.32 -7.90
CA VAL A 70 -10.55 6.50 -6.83
C VAL A 70 -9.98 7.40 -5.75
N GLY A 71 -10.30 7.12 -4.51
CA GLY A 71 -9.81 7.86 -3.36
C GLY A 71 -10.73 7.63 -2.17
N VAL A 72 -10.26 8.05 -1.01
CA VAL A 72 -11.01 7.98 0.24
C VAL A 72 -11.21 9.41 0.71
N ASP A 73 -12.46 9.80 0.94
CA ASP A 73 -12.76 11.05 1.64
C ASP A 73 -12.52 10.84 3.14
N VAL A 74 -11.56 11.59 3.69
CA VAL A 74 -11.16 11.54 5.10
C VAL A 74 -12.18 12.23 6.00
N ASN A 75 -13.06 13.08 5.45
CA ASN A 75 -14.09 13.78 6.23
C ASN A 75 -15.29 12.88 6.58
N GLU A 76 -15.38 11.69 5.97
CA GLU A 76 -16.42 10.71 6.25
C GLU A 76 -16.10 9.79 7.45
N VAL A 77 -14.98 10.02 8.14
CA VAL A 77 -14.57 9.27 9.34
C VAL A 77 -14.20 10.23 10.46
N ASN A 78 -14.16 9.73 11.69
CA ASN A 78 -13.66 10.47 12.83
C ASN A 78 -12.14 10.73 12.66
N TYR A 79 -11.74 11.99 12.52
CA TYR A 79 -10.35 12.33 12.26
C TYR A 79 -9.42 12.06 13.45
N ASP A 80 -9.94 12.09 14.69
CA ASP A 80 -9.14 11.74 15.87
C ASP A 80 -8.70 10.26 15.84
N GLU A 81 -9.55 9.38 15.30
CA GLU A 81 -9.21 7.96 15.10
C GLU A 81 -8.16 7.79 14.00
N VAL A 82 -8.23 8.60 12.95
CA VAL A 82 -7.21 8.66 11.89
C VAL A 82 -5.86 9.06 12.49
N VAL A 83 -5.84 10.14 13.28
CA VAL A 83 -4.64 10.64 13.95
C VAL A 83 -4.05 9.57 14.88
N ALA A 84 -4.89 8.95 15.73
CA ALA A 84 -4.44 7.92 16.66
C ALA A 84 -3.84 6.70 15.93
N LEU A 85 -4.45 6.26 14.82
CA LEU A 85 -3.93 5.15 14.02
C LEU A 85 -2.60 5.51 13.35
N CYS A 86 -2.49 6.69 12.76
CA CYS A 86 -1.25 7.19 12.16
C CYS A 86 -0.13 7.28 13.21
N ALA A 87 -0.42 7.83 14.40
CA ALA A 87 0.53 7.91 15.51
C ALA A 87 1.01 6.52 15.95
N LYS A 88 0.09 5.56 16.10
CA LYS A 88 0.42 4.17 16.44
C LYS A 88 1.31 3.52 15.36
N ALA A 89 1.11 3.88 14.10
CA ALA A 89 1.94 3.46 12.98
C ALA A 89 3.24 4.28 12.81
N LYS A 90 3.52 5.24 13.71
CA LYS A 90 4.69 6.13 13.65
C LYS A 90 4.75 6.95 12.35
N LEU A 91 3.60 7.48 11.93
CA LEU A 91 3.44 8.30 10.72
C LEU A 91 2.69 9.57 11.04
N HIS A 92 3.08 10.67 10.41
CA HIS A 92 2.27 11.88 10.37
C HIS A 92 1.07 11.67 9.42
N PRO A 93 -0.17 12.08 9.77
CA PRO A 93 -1.35 11.92 8.91
C PRO A 93 -1.16 12.47 7.49
N GLU A 94 -0.51 13.63 7.35
CA GLU A 94 -0.27 14.24 6.03
C GLU A 94 0.92 13.65 5.26
N GLN A 95 1.67 12.72 5.86
CA GLN A 95 2.84 12.14 5.22
C GLN A 95 2.45 11.45 3.89
N ARG A 96 3.15 11.81 2.81
CA ARG A 96 2.98 11.15 1.51
C ARG A 96 3.47 9.70 1.59
N ILE A 97 2.53 8.77 1.43
CA ILE A 97 2.80 7.33 1.36
C ILE A 97 3.11 6.91 -0.08
N CYS A 98 2.31 7.35 -1.05
CA CYS A 98 2.50 6.99 -2.45
C CYS A 98 2.68 8.24 -3.30
N TYR A 99 3.92 8.51 -3.71
CA TYR A 99 4.25 9.68 -4.52
C TYR A 99 3.59 9.65 -5.90
N CYS A 100 3.54 8.48 -6.56
CA CYS A 100 3.02 8.36 -7.92
C CYS A 100 1.55 8.78 -8.06
N VAL A 101 0.75 8.58 -7.02
CA VAL A 101 -0.68 8.92 -7.04
C VAL A 101 -1.04 9.98 -5.99
N GLY A 102 -0.09 10.39 -5.15
CA GLY A 102 -0.30 11.38 -4.09
C GLY A 102 -1.04 10.87 -2.86
N THR A 103 -1.15 9.55 -2.62
CA THR A 103 -1.83 9.01 -1.43
C THR A 103 -1.07 9.37 -0.16
N ARG A 104 -1.76 9.90 0.84
CA ARG A 104 -1.24 10.23 2.18
C ARG A 104 -1.58 9.15 3.23
N ALA A 105 -1.00 9.29 4.42
CA ALA A 105 -1.24 8.37 5.54
C ALA A 105 -2.68 8.44 6.07
N ASP A 106 -3.26 9.63 6.14
CA ASP A 106 -4.65 9.86 6.53
C ASP A 106 -5.66 9.14 5.61
N GLU A 107 -5.46 9.17 4.30
CA GLU A 107 -6.28 8.43 3.33
C GLU A 107 -6.22 6.91 3.55
N VAL A 108 -5.04 6.38 3.90
CA VAL A 108 -4.86 4.94 4.17
C VAL A 108 -5.49 4.57 5.51
N ALA A 109 -5.27 5.37 6.56
CA ALA A 109 -5.90 5.18 7.86
C ALA A 109 -7.42 5.24 7.77
N ALA A 110 -7.97 6.23 7.05
CA ALA A 110 -9.41 6.32 6.79
C ALA A 110 -9.93 5.11 6.01
N ALA A 111 -9.18 4.57 5.04
CA ALA A 111 -9.55 3.34 4.35
C ALA A 111 -9.67 2.15 5.31
N ILE A 112 -8.75 2.04 6.28
CA ILE A 112 -8.75 0.99 7.28
C ILE A 112 -9.94 1.12 8.24
N ILE A 113 -10.24 2.35 8.69
CA ILE A 113 -11.41 2.64 9.53
C ILE A 113 -12.71 2.28 8.80
N LYS A 114 -12.79 2.54 7.49
CA LYS A 114 -13.91 2.12 6.63
C LYS A 114 -13.94 0.61 6.32
N GLY A 115 -12.99 -0.16 6.83
CA GLY A 115 -13.01 -1.62 6.80
C GLY A 115 -12.00 -2.30 5.88
N ALA A 116 -11.09 -1.57 5.21
CA ALA A 116 -10.00 -2.20 4.46
C ALA A 116 -9.03 -2.90 5.42
N ARG A 117 -8.72 -4.18 5.16
CA ARG A 117 -7.86 -5.02 6.03
C ARG A 117 -6.63 -5.57 5.32
N THR A 118 -6.50 -5.35 4.01
CA THR A 118 -5.37 -5.83 3.22
C THR A 118 -4.73 -4.72 2.39
N PRO A 119 -3.44 -4.85 2.01
CA PRO A 119 -2.80 -3.91 1.09
C PRO A 119 -3.54 -3.80 -0.25
N GLU A 120 -4.15 -4.89 -0.73
CA GLU A 120 -4.91 -4.94 -1.97
C GLU A 120 -6.20 -4.13 -1.90
N GLU A 121 -6.93 -4.22 -0.78
CA GLU A 121 -8.13 -3.39 -0.54
C GLU A 121 -7.76 -1.91 -0.39
N ILE A 122 -6.70 -1.60 0.35
CA ILE A 122 -6.19 -0.23 0.47
C ILE A 122 -5.81 0.31 -0.91
N SER A 123 -5.10 -0.46 -1.72
CA SER A 123 -4.73 -0.08 -3.09
C SER A 123 -5.96 0.13 -3.96
N LEU A 124 -7.00 -0.71 -3.79
CA LEU A 124 -8.24 -0.63 -4.55
C LEU A 124 -8.98 0.67 -4.29
N VAL A 125 -9.07 1.13 -3.04
CA VAL A 125 -9.87 2.32 -2.68
C VAL A 125 -9.06 3.61 -2.69
N THR A 126 -7.76 3.56 -2.37
CA THR A 126 -6.91 4.76 -2.33
C THR A 126 -6.13 4.99 -3.63
N GLY A 127 -5.94 3.96 -4.46
CA GLY A 127 -5.02 3.99 -5.61
C GLY A 127 -3.54 3.86 -5.22
N ALA A 128 -3.19 3.67 -3.94
CA ALA A 128 -1.81 3.40 -3.58
C ALA A 128 -1.29 2.13 -4.30
N ARG A 129 0.01 2.07 -4.57
CA ARG A 129 0.67 0.99 -5.34
C ARG A 129 0.20 0.83 -6.80
N THR A 130 -0.52 1.80 -7.39
CA THR A 130 -0.94 1.75 -8.80
C THR A 130 -0.06 2.63 -9.70
N GLY A 131 1.21 2.82 -9.31
CA GLY A 131 2.25 3.55 -10.03
C GLY A 131 3.55 2.73 -10.08
N CYS A 132 4.66 3.24 -9.52
CA CYS A 132 5.96 2.54 -9.57
C CYS A 132 6.03 1.23 -8.75
N THR A 133 5.18 1.09 -7.73
CA THR A 133 5.12 -0.04 -6.77
C THR A 133 6.36 -0.28 -5.92
N ILE A 134 7.29 0.69 -5.83
CA ILE A 134 8.61 0.45 -5.25
C ILE A 134 8.62 0.56 -3.73
N GLU A 135 7.95 1.53 -3.09
CA GLU A 135 8.10 1.72 -1.62
C GLU A 135 6.81 1.94 -0.82
N CYS A 136 5.74 2.38 -1.47
CA CYS A 136 4.51 2.77 -0.77
C CYS A 136 3.81 1.63 -0.02
N ILE A 137 4.23 0.39 -0.23
CA ILE A 137 3.74 -0.76 0.53
C ILE A 137 4.19 -0.70 2.00
N GLN A 138 5.41 -0.28 2.29
CA GLN A 138 6.01 -0.28 3.64
C GLN A 138 5.13 0.43 4.69
N PRO A 139 4.73 1.70 4.49
CA PRO A 139 3.86 2.38 5.44
C PRO A 139 2.43 1.83 5.46
N ILE A 140 1.93 1.23 4.36
CA ILE A 140 0.62 0.56 4.33
C ILE A 140 0.60 -0.63 5.28
N LEU A 141 1.65 -1.46 5.25
CA LEU A 141 1.79 -2.59 6.18
C LEU A 141 1.84 -2.15 7.62
N ARG A 142 2.55 -1.05 7.87
CA ARG A 142 2.68 -0.50 9.22
C ARG A 142 1.35 0.01 9.77
N LEU A 143 0.55 0.68 8.94
CA LEU A 143 -0.80 1.11 9.30
C LEU A 143 -1.74 -0.06 9.55
N LEU A 144 -1.69 -1.09 8.71
CA LEU A 144 -2.48 -2.31 8.88
C LEU A 144 -2.12 -3.06 10.18
N GLU A 145 -0.82 -3.25 10.44
CA GLU A 145 -0.30 -3.87 11.67
C GLU A 145 -0.70 -3.05 12.91
N ALA A 146 -0.57 -1.72 12.84
CA ALA A 146 -1.04 -0.82 13.90
C ALA A 146 -2.56 -0.95 14.14
N ALA A 147 -3.35 -1.19 13.09
CA ALA A 147 -4.78 -1.46 13.20
C ALA A 147 -5.10 -2.90 13.67
N GLY A 148 -4.10 -3.72 13.97
CA GLY A 148 -4.26 -5.10 14.41
C GLY A 148 -4.61 -6.09 13.29
N CYS A 149 -4.36 -5.72 12.03
CA CYS A 149 -4.61 -6.61 10.90
C CYS A 149 -3.48 -7.64 10.77
N GLU A 150 -3.86 -8.89 10.50
CA GLU A 150 -2.89 -9.95 10.18
C GLU A 150 -2.32 -9.72 8.78
N LEU A 151 -0.99 -9.70 8.69
CA LEU A 151 -0.28 -9.44 7.45
C LEU A 151 0.07 -10.75 6.75
N LYS A 152 -0.71 -11.11 5.73
CA LYS A 152 -0.44 -12.28 4.88
C LYS A 152 -0.42 -11.90 3.40
N PRO A 153 0.66 -12.17 2.66
CA PRO A 153 0.67 -11.90 1.24
C PRO A 153 -0.27 -12.84 0.47
N PRO A 154 -0.83 -12.38 -0.68
CA PRO A 154 -1.56 -13.26 -1.58
C PRO A 154 -0.74 -14.50 -1.93
N GLU A 155 -1.38 -15.66 -1.93
CA GLU A 155 -0.69 -16.93 -2.18
C GLU A 155 0.00 -16.92 -3.56
N GLY A 156 1.32 -17.16 -3.58
CA GLY A 156 2.13 -17.12 -4.80
C GLY A 156 2.25 -15.74 -5.45
N GLY A 157 1.81 -14.68 -4.76
CA GLY A 157 1.81 -13.31 -5.23
C GLY A 157 3.15 -12.59 -5.07
N TRP A 158 3.36 -11.56 -5.89
CA TRP A 158 4.55 -10.69 -5.92
C TRP A 158 4.19 -9.22 -5.63
N GLN A 159 3.02 -8.97 -5.05
CA GLN A 159 2.47 -7.62 -4.87
C GLN A 159 3.16 -6.83 -3.76
N TRP A 160 3.89 -7.50 -2.87
CA TRP A 160 4.62 -6.86 -1.78
C TRP A 160 5.77 -7.70 -1.24
N TYR A 161 6.69 -6.97 -0.62
CA TYR A 161 7.78 -7.47 0.20
C TYR A 161 7.49 -7.08 1.67
N GLY A 162 8.06 -7.83 2.62
CA GLY A 162 7.84 -7.63 4.06
C GLY A 162 8.30 -6.24 4.55
N ARG A 163 8.14 -5.97 5.85
CA ARG A 163 8.43 -4.64 6.42
C ARG A 163 9.93 -4.38 6.58
N THR A 164 10.38 -3.17 6.25
CA THR A 164 11.72 -2.67 6.54
C THR A 164 11.87 -2.51 8.05
N ALA A 165 12.95 -3.07 8.59
CA ALA A 165 13.28 -2.92 10.01
C ALA A 165 13.60 -1.46 10.35
N THR A 166 13.16 -1.04 11.52
CA THR A 166 13.34 0.32 12.06
C THR A 166 13.88 0.26 13.48
N ALA A 167 14.14 1.43 14.08
CA ALA A 167 14.58 1.52 15.47
C ALA A 167 13.63 0.78 16.45
N TRP A 168 12.32 0.76 16.16
CA TRP A 168 11.31 0.08 16.97
C TRP A 168 11.28 -1.44 16.81
N ASP A 169 11.94 -2.00 15.80
CA ASP A 169 11.91 -3.44 15.48
C ASP A 169 13.12 -4.21 16.02
N LEU A 170 14.06 -3.52 16.68
CA LEU A 170 15.24 -4.15 17.27
C LEU A 170 14.84 -5.11 18.40
N PRO A 171 15.27 -6.39 18.34
CA PRO A 171 14.99 -7.36 19.40
C PRO A 171 15.59 -6.95 20.75
N GLU A 172 14.90 -7.27 21.83
CA GLU A 172 15.34 -6.94 23.19
C GLU A 172 16.73 -7.50 23.51
N ALA A 173 17.01 -8.74 23.08
CA ALA A 173 18.32 -9.38 23.25
C ALA A 173 19.45 -8.62 22.54
N VAL A 174 19.17 -7.97 21.40
CA VAL A 174 20.16 -7.13 20.69
C VAL A 174 20.43 -5.86 21.48
N LYS A 175 19.37 -5.19 21.94
CA LYS A 175 19.52 -3.96 22.74
C LYS A 175 20.36 -4.21 23.99
N GLN A 176 20.05 -5.25 24.76
CA GLN A 176 20.78 -5.62 25.98
C GLN A 176 22.26 -5.95 25.71
N LYS A 177 22.54 -6.66 24.61
CA LYS A 177 23.91 -7.06 24.25
C LYS A 177 24.81 -5.87 23.92
N TYR A 178 24.26 -4.82 23.32
CA TYR A 178 25.05 -3.71 22.77
C TYR A 178 24.93 -2.40 23.55
N ALA A 179 23.95 -2.25 24.46
CA ALA A 179 23.75 -1.02 25.23
C ALA A 179 25.02 -0.55 25.98
N SER A 180 25.78 -1.49 26.56
CA SER A 180 27.04 -1.19 27.27
C SER A 180 28.18 -0.70 26.36
N ARG A 181 28.02 -0.74 25.04
CA ARG A 181 29.01 -0.28 24.05
C ARG A 181 28.76 1.14 23.55
N GLY A 182 27.92 1.91 24.24
CA GLY A 182 27.60 3.29 23.88
C GLY A 182 26.48 3.44 22.85
N PHE A 183 25.59 2.44 22.74
CA PHE A 183 24.36 2.55 21.95
C PHE A 183 23.18 2.88 22.88
N TYR A 184 22.44 3.95 22.57
CA TYR A 184 21.38 4.51 23.40
C TYR A 184 20.00 4.26 22.76
N PHE A 185 19.67 2.98 22.55
CA PHE A 185 18.51 2.59 21.74
C PHE A 185 17.17 3.11 22.27
N GLU A 186 17.01 3.22 23.60
CA GLU A 186 15.77 3.70 24.20
C GLU A 186 15.66 5.23 24.10
N GLU A 187 16.78 5.93 24.26
CA GLU A 187 16.86 7.37 24.08
C GLU A 187 16.62 7.76 22.62
N ASP A 188 17.21 7.02 21.66
CA ASP A 188 16.96 7.19 20.23
C ASP A 188 15.47 6.99 19.90
N ARG A 189 14.83 5.96 20.46
CA ARG A 189 13.38 5.72 20.30
C ARG A 189 12.56 6.86 20.91
N ALA A 190 12.93 7.34 22.09
CA ALA A 190 12.22 8.44 22.74
C ALA A 190 12.26 9.73 21.90
N VAL A 191 13.40 10.04 21.27
CA VAL A 191 13.50 11.17 20.33
C VAL A 191 12.57 10.97 19.13
N LEU A 192 12.58 9.79 18.52
CA LEU A 192 11.72 9.51 17.36
C LEU A 192 10.24 9.55 17.70
N ASP A 193 9.85 9.02 18.86
CA ASP A 193 8.46 9.03 19.34
C ASP A 193 7.98 10.47 19.60
N LYS A 194 8.82 11.28 20.24
CA LYS A 194 8.55 12.70 20.46
C LYS A 194 8.34 13.45 19.14
N LEU A 195 9.17 13.21 18.13
CA LEU A 195 9.03 13.85 16.82
C LEU A 195 7.72 13.48 16.11
N VAL A 196 7.28 12.23 16.24
CA VAL A 196 5.97 11.80 15.72
C VAL A 196 4.85 12.52 16.45
N GLU A 197 4.88 12.57 17.79
CA GLU A 197 3.84 13.21 18.60
C GLU A 197 3.76 14.73 18.37
N GLU A 198 4.91 15.41 18.34
CA GLU A 198 4.98 16.86 18.08
C GLU A 198 4.54 17.19 16.65
N GLY A 199 4.99 16.41 15.66
CA GLY A 199 4.60 16.59 14.28
C GLY A 199 3.09 16.53 14.09
N ILE A 200 2.42 15.57 14.75
CA ILE A 200 0.98 15.35 14.65
C ILE A 200 0.14 16.49 15.25
N LYS A 201 0.63 17.16 16.29
CA LYS A 201 -0.12 18.23 16.98
C LYS A 201 -0.19 19.54 16.21
N GLY A 202 0.61 19.72 15.16
CA GLY A 202 0.56 20.84 14.21
C GLY A 202 0.11 22.21 14.75
N GLY A 203 1.05 23.02 15.25
CA GLY A 203 0.95 24.48 15.17
C GLY A 203 0.99 25.27 16.50
N ASP A 204 2.20 25.58 16.97
CA ASP A 204 2.58 26.86 17.61
C ASP A 204 4.13 26.88 17.69
N ALA A 205 4.79 26.99 16.53
CA ALA A 205 6.20 27.36 16.40
C ALA A 205 6.41 28.07 15.06
#